data_AF-A0AAP5YDT3-F1
#
_entry.id   AF-A0AAP5YDT3-F1
#
_cell.length_a   1.000
_cell.length_b   1.000
_cell.length_c   1.000
_cell.angle_alpha   90.00
_cell.angle_beta   90.00
_cell.angle_gamma   90.00
#
_symmetry.space_group_name_H-M   'P 1'
#
loop_
_entity.id
_entity.type
_entity.pdbx_description
1 polymer ?
#
loop_
_entity_poly.entity_id
_entity_poly.type
_entity_poly.pdbx_seq_one_letter_code
_entity_poly.pdbx_strand_id
1 'polypeptide(L)'
;GMATDIPPHNVREVADATIHLIDNPKAELPEVMQFVKGPDYPTEAEIISPQAEIEKIYRNGRGSIKMRAVWHKEGSDIVITSIPHQVSGSKLLEQIANQMRAKKLPMVEDLRDESDHENPTRIVIVPRSNRVDCDLLMNHLFASTDLERSYRVNLNMIGLDNRPQVKGLVQILSEWIEFRRSTVRR
;
A
#
# COMPACT_ATOMS: atom_id res chain seq x y z
N GLY A 1 -17.88 -8.22 -15.68
CA GLY A 1 -18.42 -8.23 -14.30
C GLY A 1 -17.96 -6.96 -13.61
N MET A 2 -18.83 -6.32 -12.83
CA MET A 2 -18.44 -5.16 -12.02
C MET A 2 -17.53 -5.64 -10.88
N ALA A 3 -16.33 -5.08 -10.78
CA ALA A 3 -15.40 -5.35 -9.68
C ALA A 3 -15.44 -4.20 -8.67
N THR A 4 -14.88 -4.43 -7.48
CA THR A 4 -14.61 -3.42 -6.46
C THR A 4 -13.28 -3.73 -5.81
N ASP A 5 -12.48 -2.70 -5.54
CA ASP A 5 -11.19 -2.80 -4.88
C ASP A 5 -11.04 -1.55 -4.01
N ILE A 6 -11.47 -1.66 -2.76
CA ILE A 6 -11.44 -0.56 -1.80
C ILE A 6 -10.26 -0.83 -0.85
N PRO A 7 -9.22 0.01 -0.85
CA PRO A 7 -8.10 -0.16 0.06
C PRO A 7 -8.52 0.12 1.51
N PRO A 8 -7.82 -0.44 2.51
CA PRO A 8 -8.03 -0.10 3.91
C PRO A 8 -7.55 1.33 4.21
N HIS A 9 -8.08 1.92 5.29
CA HIS A 9 -7.76 3.26 5.74
C HIS A 9 -7.66 3.31 7.27
N ASN A 10 -6.93 4.30 7.77
CA ASN A 10 -6.79 4.52 9.19
C ASN A 10 -8.12 4.98 9.80
N VAL A 11 -8.57 4.30 10.86
CA VAL A 11 -9.86 4.60 11.49
C VAL A 11 -9.91 6.01 12.09
N ARG A 12 -8.80 6.52 12.63
CA ARG A 12 -8.75 7.86 13.25
C ARG A 12 -8.81 8.93 12.17
N GLU A 13 -8.00 8.79 11.11
CA GLU A 13 -8.03 9.73 9.98
C GLU A 13 -9.42 9.83 9.35
N VAL A 14 -10.08 8.68 9.13
CA VAL A 14 -11.44 8.65 8.57
C VAL A 14 -12.46 9.26 9.54
N ALA A 15 -12.34 9.01 10.85
CA ALA A 15 -13.22 9.61 11.84
C ALA A 15 -13.06 11.13 11.88
N ASP A 16 -11.84 11.65 11.90
CA ASP A 16 -11.55 13.08 11.93
C ASP A 16 -12.05 13.78 10.66
N ALA A 17 -11.82 13.17 9.49
CA ALA A 17 -12.36 13.64 8.21
C ALA A 17 -13.89 13.70 8.19
N THR A 18 -14.53 12.70 8.80
CA THR A 18 -15.99 12.60 8.90
C THR A 18 -16.55 13.70 9.80
N ILE A 19 -15.92 13.94 10.97
CA ILE A 19 -16.30 15.03 11.88
C ILE A 19 -16.16 16.38 11.16
N HIS A 20 -15.03 16.59 10.46
CA HIS A 20 -14.81 17.81 9.70
C HIS A 20 -15.91 18.06 8.65
N LEU A 21 -16.34 17.03 7.92
CA LEU A 21 -17.45 17.12 6.95
C LEU A 21 -18.82 17.34 7.59
N ILE A 22 -19.03 16.89 8.83
CA ILE A 22 -20.27 17.18 9.57
C ILE A 22 -20.36 18.67 9.88
N ASP A 23 -19.25 19.27 10.33
CA ASP A 23 -19.16 20.70 10.68
C ASP A 23 -19.09 21.59 9.44
N ASN A 24 -18.46 21.11 8.37
CA ASN A 24 -18.26 21.83 7.10
C ASN A 24 -18.78 21.00 5.91
N PRO A 25 -20.11 20.93 5.68
CA PRO A 25 -20.69 20.07 4.64
C PRO A 25 -20.30 20.41 3.19
N LYS A 26 -19.65 21.56 2.98
CA LYS A 26 -19.16 22.01 1.67
C LYS A 26 -17.66 21.78 1.48
N ALA A 27 -16.98 21.19 2.46
CA ALA A 27 -15.54 20.94 2.39
C ALA A 27 -15.21 20.09 1.16
N GLU A 28 -14.18 20.52 0.43
CA GLU A 28 -13.74 19.83 -0.77
C GLU A 28 -12.66 18.79 -0.46
N LEU A 29 -12.32 17.98 -1.47
CA LEU A 29 -11.34 16.91 -1.33
C LEU A 29 -10.00 17.35 -0.69
N PRO A 30 -9.40 18.51 -1.05
CA PRO A 30 -8.15 18.94 -0.42
C PRO A 30 -8.27 19.14 1.10
N GLU A 31 -9.42 19.60 1.59
CA GLU A 31 -9.68 19.80 3.02
C GLU A 31 -9.85 18.44 3.72
N VAL A 32 -10.58 17.51 3.10
CA VAL A 32 -10.74 16.14 3.61
C VAL A 32 -9.40 15.38 3.66
N MET A 33 -8.54 15.59 2.67
CA MET A 33 -7.20 14.96 2.62
C MET A 33 -6.18 15.58 3.60
N GLN A 34 -6.54 16.66 4.31
CA GLN A 34 -5.76 17.10 5.47
C GLN A 34 -5.86 16.08 6.62
N PHE A 35 -6.89 15.25 6.62
CA PHE A 35 -7.10 14.17 7.58
C PHE A 35 -6.71 12.82 6.98
N VAL A 36 -7.33 12.43 5.84
CA VAL A 36 -7.06 11.15 5.17
C VAL A 36 -5.86 11.27 4.24
N LYS A 37 -4.71 10.73 4.64
CA LYS A 37 -3.47 10.85 3.87
C LYS A 37 -3.43 9.92 2.67
N GLY A 38 -4.00 8.74 2.82
CA GLY A 38 -3.95 7.68 1.84
C GLY A 38 -4.53 6.39 2.41
N PRO A 39 -4.36 5.27 1.69
CA PRO A 39 -4.57 3.95 2.25
C PRO A 39 -3.68 3.67 3.46
N ASP A 40 -4.18 2.87 4.39
CA ASP A 40 -3.45 2.36 5.56
C ASP A 40 -3.52 0.83 5.54
N TYR A 41 -2.54 0.22 4.87
CA TYR A 41 -2.47 -1.23 4.75
C TYR A 41 -1.88 -1.84 6.04
N PRO A 42 -2.27 -3.08 6.43
CA PRO A 42 -1.74 -3.75 7.61
C PRO A 42 -0.32 -4.30 7.33
N THR A 43 0.62 -3.40 7.06
CA THR A 43 2.05 -3.64 6.86
C THR A 43 2.78 -2.30 7.00
N GLU A 44 4.02 -2.33 7.48
CA GLU A 44 4.88 -1.15 7.55
C GLU A 44 5.56 -0.83 6.20
N ALA A 45 5.22 -1.58 5.13
CA ALA A 45 5.71 -1.28 3.78
C ALA A 45 5.23 0.08 3.27
N GLU A 46 6.10 0.78 2.55
CA GLU A 46 5.88 2.16 2.14
C GLU A 46 4.93 2.24 0.94
N ILE A 47 3.99 3.19 0.98
CA ILE A 47 3.29 3.65 -0.22
C ILE A 47 4.18 4.68 -0.92
N ILE A 48 4.58 4.39 -2.15
CA ILE A 48 5.48 5.24 -2.94
C ILE A 48 4.76 6.01 -4.06
N SER A 49 3.44 5.85 -4.16
CA SER A 49 2.61 6.66 -5.06
C SER A 49 2.67 8.14 -4.65
N PRO A 50 2.93 9.08 -5.58
CA PRO A 50 2.91 10.51 -5.27
C PRO A 50 1.56 10.98 -4.75
N GLN A 51 1.55 11.96 -3.84
CA GLN A 51 0.32 12.49 -3.25
C GLN A 51 -0.69 12.99 -4.30
N ALA A 52 -0.21 13.57 -5.39
CA ALA A 52 -1.05 14.01 -6.50
C ALA A 52 -1.78 12.86 -7.23
N GLU A 53 -1.21 11.65 -7.23
CA GLU A 53 -1.88 10.46 -7.77
C GLU A 53 -2.93 9.93 -6.79
N ILE A 54 -2.62 9.93 -5.49
CA ILE A 54 -3.56 9.56 -4.43
C ILE A 54 -4.78 10.49 -4.45
N GLU A 55 -4.57 11.80 -4.60
CA GLU A 55 -5.66 12.76 -4.74
C GLU A 55 -6.53 12.46 -5.96
N LYS A 56 -5.93 12.18 -7.13
CA LYS A 56 -6.69 11.80 -8.34
C LYS A 56 -7.52 10.53 -8.12
N ILE A 57 -6.98 9.56 -7.38
CA ILE A 57 -7.71 8.33 -7.02
C ILE A 57 -8.93 8.67 -6.17
N TYR A 58 -8.77 9.50 -5.14
CA TYR A 58 -9.90 9.88 -4.28
C TYR A 58 -10.89 10.83 -4.95
N ARG A 59 -10.47 11.59 -5.96
CA ARG A 59 -11.36 12.41 -6.78
C ARG A 59 -12.23 11.58 -7.72
N ASN A 60 -11.62 10.59 -8.39
CA ASN A 60 -12.27 9.83 -9.47
C ASN A 60 -12.81 8.46 -9.03
N GLY A 61 -12.42 8.00 -7.84
CA GLY A 61 -12.74 6.67 -7.30
C GLY A 61 -12.00 5.51 -7.98
N ARG A 62 -10.99 5.78 -8.83
CA ARG A 62 -10.23 4.75 -9.57
C ARG A 62 -8.76 5.11 -9.71
N GLY A 63 -7.92 4.09 -9.72
CA GLY A 63 -6.52 4.19 -10.13
C GLY A 63 -5.68 3.04 -9.57
N SER A 64 -4.42 3.31 -9.24
CA SER A 64 -3.49 2.32 -8.72
C SER A 64 -2.58 2.93 -7.66
N ILE A 65 -2.39 2.21 -6.57
CA ILE A 65 -1.44 2.55 -5.49
C ILE A 65 -0.24 1.63 -5.59
N LYS A 66 0.95 2.17 -5.44
CA LYS A 66 2.19 1.39 -5.48
C LYS A 66 2.80 1.33 -4.09
N MET A 67 3.10 0.13 -3.62
CA MET A 67 3.83 -0.10 -2.38
C MET A 67 5.18 -0.73 -2.63
N ARG A 68 6.13 -0.45 -1.74
CA ARG A 68 7.50 -0.95 -1.77
C ARG A 68 7.92 -1.46 -0.39
N ALA A 69 8.67 -2.54 -0.38
CA ALA A 69 9.25 -3.11 0.83
C ALA A 69 10.20 -2.13 1.53
N VAL A 70 10.23 -2.18 2.87
CA VAL A 70 11.22 -1.46 3.68
C VAL A 70 12.44 -2.34 3.87
N TRP A 71 13.61 -1.74 3.72
CA TRP A 71 14.88 -2.41 3.89
C TRP A 71 15.94 -1.46 4.43
N HIS A 72 16.99 -2.01 5.02
CA HIS A 72 18.19 -1.30 5.43
C HIS A 72 19.44 -2.16 5.22
N LYS A 73 20.61 -1.55 5.35
CA LYS A 73 21.90 -2.26 5.29
C LYS A 73 22.33 -2.64 6.71
N GLU A 74 22.71 -3.89 6.91
CA GLU A 74 23.39 -4.38 8.12
C GLU A 74 24.80 -4.84 7.73
N GLY A 75 25.79 -3.98 7.93
CA GLY A 75 27.13 -4.22 7.40
C GLY A 75 27.14 -4.22 5.87
N SER A 76 27.46 -5.36 5.26
CA SER A 76 27.39 -5.58 3.81
C SER A 76 26.04 -6.07 3.31
N ASP A 77 25.18 -6.52 4.22
CA ASP A 77 23.99 -7.30 3.88
C ASP A 77 22.78 -6.39 3.75
N ILE A 78 21.84 -6.79 2.91
CA ILE A 78 20.56 -6.09 2.74
C ILE A 78 19.53 -6.85 3.54
N VAL A 79 18.88 -6.16 4.46
CA VAL A 79 17.82 -6.72 5.30
C VAL A 79 16.50 -6.07 4.94
N ILE A 80 15.54 -6.88 4.50
CA ILE A 80 14.16 -6.46 4.27
C ILE A 80 13.36 -6.74 5.54
N THR A 81 12.76 -5.69 6.11
CA THR A 81 12.02 -5.73 7.37
C THR A 81 10.50 -5.71 7.18
N SER A 82 10.03 -5.29 6.02
CA SER A 82 8.58 -5.22 5.74
C SER A 82 8.31 -5.41 4.25
N ILE A 83 7.30 -6.19 3.94
CA ILE A 83 6.91 -6.52 2.55
C ILE A 83 5.54 -5.92 2.21
N PRO A 84 5.27 -5.63 0.92
CA PRO A 84 3.98 -5.10 0.50
C PRO A 84 2.80 -5.99 0.91
N HIS A 85 1.64 -5.38 1.09
CA HIS A 85 0.42 -6.07 1.54
C HIS A 85 0.09 -7.31 0.68
N GLN A 86 -0.29 -8.42 1.32
CA GLN A 86 -0.61 -9.70 0.66
C GLN A 86 0.53 -10.28 -0.21
N VAL A 87 1.77 -9.87 0.01
CA VAL A 87 2.95 -10.58 -0.52
C VAL A 87 3.36 -11.63 0.50
N SER A 88 3.68 -12.84 0.02
CA SER A 88 4.21 -13.91 0.86
C SER A 88 5.73 -13.87 0.83
N GLY A 89 6.37 -13.89 2.01
CA GLY A 89 7.83 -13.97 2.13
C GLY A 89 8.42 -15.16 1.39
N SER A 90 7.80 -16.34 1.50
CA SER A 90 8.25 -17.55 0.80
C SER A 90 8.19 -17.44 -0.72
N LYS A 91 7.11 -16.85 -1.25
CA LYS A 91 6.97 -16.60 -2.69
C LYS A 91 7.99 -15.58 -3.17
N LEU A 92 8.26 -14.55 -2.38
CA LEU A 92 9.26 -13.54 -2.70
C LEU A 92 10.67 -14.14 -2.73
N LEU A 93 11.02 -14.95 -1.73
CA LEU A 93 12.28 -15.69 -1.68
C LEU A 93 12.43 -16.59 -2.92
N GLU A 94 11.36 -17.29 -3.31
CA GLU A 94 11.34 -18.11 -4.51
C GLU A 94 11.59 -17.28 -5.78
N GLN A 95 10.97 -16.11 -5.91
CA GLN A 95 11.21 -15.20 -7.04
C GLN A 95 12.68 -14.78 -7.13
N ILE A 96 13.29 -14.38 -6.01
CA ILE A 96 14.70 -13.96 -5.98
C ILE A 96 15.63 -15.15 -6.27
N ALA A 97 15.39 -16.31 -5.64
CA ALA A 97 16.16 -17.53 -5.88
C ALA A 97 16.08 -18.00 -7.34
N ASN A 98 14.91 -17.86 -7.99
CA ASN A 98 14.74 -18.13 -9.41
C ASN A 98 15.61 -17.21 -10.28
N GLN A 99 15.70 -15.92 -9.94
CA GLN A 99 16.60 -15.00 -10.65
C GLN A 99 18.08 -15.32 -10.43
N MET A 100 18.48 -15.76 -9.23
CA MET A 100 19.84 -16.24 -8.95
C MET A 100 20.17 -17.48 -9.79
N ARG A 101 19.28 -18.49 -9.82
CA ARG A 101 19.44 -19.71 -10.64
C ARG A 101 19.52 -19.40 -12.14
N ALA A 102 18.75 -18.42 -12.60
CA ALA A 102 18.80 -17.92 -13.97
C ALA A 102 20.03 -17.04 -14.28
N LYS A 103 20.98 -16.91 -13.34
CA LYS A 103 22.18 -16.08 -13.43
C LYS A 103 21.90 -14.59 -13.71
N LYS A 104 20.70 -14.10 -13.36
CA LYS A 104 20.30 -12.69 -13.49
C LYS A 104 20.77 -11.82 -12.32
N LEU A 105 21.09 -12.44 -11.18
CA LEU A 105 21.60 -11.77 -9.98
C LEU A 105 23.03 -12.25 -9.65
N PRO A 106 24.03 -12.04 -10.51
CA PRO A 106 25.40 -12.51 -10.24
C PRO A 106 26.05 -11.80 -9.03
N MET A 107 25.54 -10.63 -8.63
CA MET A 107 26.01 -9.89 -7.46
C MET A 107 25.48 -10.42 -6.13
N VAL A 108 24.49 -11.32 -6.13
CA VAL A 108 23.97 -11.96 -4.91
C VAL A 108 24.69 -13.29 -4.70
N GLU A 109 25.23 -13.49 -3.51
CA GLU A 109 25.88 -14.74 -3.09
C GLU A 109 24.88 -15.66 -2.41
N ASP A 110 24.10 -15.13 -1.47
CA ASP A 110 23.17 -15.93 -0.68
C ASP A 110 21.86 -15.16 -0.37
N LEU A 111 20.81 -15.91 -0.05
CA LEU A 111 19.48 -15.42 0.27
C LEU A 111 18.90 -16.25 1.42
N ARG A 112 18.57 -15.60 2.53
CA ARG A 112 18.15 -16.26 3.77
C ARG A 112 16.84 -15.68 4.30
N ASP A 113 16.00 -16.55 4.84
CA ASP A 113 14.84 -16.18 5.65
C ASP A 113 15.23 -16.29 7.13
N GLU A 114 15.35 -15.15 7.79
CA GLU A 114 15.65 -15.05 9.22
C GLU A 114 14.41 -14.56 10.00
N SER A 115 13.21 -14.73 9.44
CA SER A 115 11.96 -14.33 10.10
C SER A 115 11.67 -15.23 11.30
N ASP A 116 11.35 -14.63 12.44
CA ASP A 116 11.04 -15.31 13.69
C ASP A 116 9.88 -14.62 14.44
N HIS A 117 9.69 -14.92 15.73
CA HIS A 117 8.63 -14.31 16.53
C HIS A 117 8.89 -12.82 16.85
N GLU A 118 10.16 -12.42 16.97
CA GLU A 118 10.56 -11.04 17.28
C GLU A 118 10.62 -10.18 16.01
N ASN A 119 10.94 -10.81 14.88
CA ASN A 119 11.08 -10.21 13.56
C ASN A 119 10.14 -10.94 12.58
N PRO A 120 8.85 -10.55 12.52
CA PRO A 120 7.85 -11.23 11.68
C PRO A 120 8.20 -11.28 10.18
N THR A 121 9.08 -10.38 9.72
CA THR A 121 9.63 -10.38 8.38
C THR A 121 11.09 -9.94 8.46
N ARG A 122 12.01 -10.85 8.16
CA ARG A 122 13.43 -10.57 8.06
C ARG A 122 14.05 -11.41 6.95
N ILE A 123 14.11 -10.83 5.75
CA ILE A 123 14.75 -11.48 4.59
C ILE A 123 16.11 -10.85 4.38
N VAL A 124 17.15 -11.68 4.39
CA VAL A 124 18.54 -11.23 4.26
C VAL A 124 19.08 -11.62 2.89
N ILE A 125 19.55 -10.62 2.14
CA ILE A 125 20.22 -10.77 0.86
C ILE A 125 21.70 -10.46 1.06
N VAL A 126 22.55 -11.45 0.81
CA VAL A 126 24.00 -11.35 0.98
C VAL A 126 24.64 -11.03 -0.37
N PRO A 127 25.23 -9.85 -0.56
CA PRO A 127 25.98 -9.56 -1.77
C PRO A 127 27.30 -10.33 -1.79
N ARG A 128 27.76 -10.70 -2.99
CA ARG A 128 29.02 -11.43 -3.21
C ARG A 128 30.28 -10.68 -2.74
N SER A 129 30.19 -9.37 -2.57
CA SER A 129 31.27 -8.56 -2.02
C SER A 129 30.76 -7.22 -1.51
N ASN A 130 31.52 -6.60 -0.60
CA ASN A 130 31.23 -5.26 -0.07
C ASN A 130 31.30 -4.13 -1.11
N ARG A 131 31.72 -4.43 -2.35
CA ARG A 131 31.75 -3.47 -3.48
C ARG A 131 30.43 -3.40 -4.24
N VAL A 132 29.49 -4.30 -3.96
CA VAL A 132 28.19 -4.31 -4.65
C VAL A 132 27.38 -3.10 -4.20
N ASP A 133 26.90 -2.33 -5.17
CA ASP A 133 25.95 -1.27 -4.93
C ASP A 133 24.59 -1.88 -4.56
N CYS A 134 24.31 -1.89 -3.27
CA CYS A 134 23.07 -2.43 -2.70
C CYS A 134 21.84 -1.64 -3.16
N ASP A 135 21.95 -0.34 -3.41
CA ASP A 135 20.84 0.50 -3.85
C ASP A 135 20.46 0.16 -5.30
N LEU A 136 21.46 -0.04 -6.16
CA LEU A 136 21.24 -0.53 -7.53
C LEU A 136 20.65 -1.95 -7.54
N LEU A 137 21.14 -2.84 -6.68
CA LEU A 137 20.60 -4.19 -6.52
C LEU A 137 19.13 -4.14 -6.09
N MET A 138 18.80 -3.34 -5.08
CA MET A 138 17.41 -3.19 -4.62
C MET A 138 16.50 -2.58 -5.68
N ASN A 139 16.97 -1.57 -6.42
CA ASN A 139 16.23 -1.01 -7.55
C ASN A 139 15.90 -2.07 -8.62
N HIS A 140 16.84 -2.96 -8.94
CA HIS A 140 16.58 -4.08 -9.83
C HIS A 140 15.55 -5.06 -9.25
N LEU A 141 15.66 -5.38 -7.96
CA LEU A 141 14.73 -6.28 -7.27
C LEU A 141 13.31 -5.70 -7.20
N PHE A 142 13.15 -4.40 -6.92
CA PHE A 142 11.85 -3.73 -6.98
C PHE A 142 11.21 -3.84 -8.36
N ALA A 143 11.98 -3.69 -9.44
CA ALA A 143 11.45 -3.76 -10.80
C ALA A 143 11.06 -5.19 -11.25
N SER A 144 11.55 -6.23 -10.58
CA SER A 144 11.50 -7.62 -11.08
C SER A 144 10.90 -8.64 -10.10
N THR A 145 10.50 -8.22 -8.90
CA THR A 145 9.93 -9.09 -7.85
C THR A 145 8.74 -8.41 -7.17
N ASP A 146 8.04 -9.13 -6.31
CA ASP A 146 6.93 -8.60 -5.52
C ASP A 146 7.39 -7.67 -4.36
N LEU A 147 8.69 -7.30 -4.27
CA LEU A 147 9.18 -6.26 -3.35
C LEU A 147 8.60 -4.88 -3.65
N GLU A 148 8.16 -4.64 -4.89
CA GLU A 148 7.33 -3.49 -5.26
C GLU A 148 6.07 -4.01 -5.95
N ARG A 149 4.90 -3.59 -5.48
CA ARG A 149 3.62 -4.09 -5.98
C ARG A 149 2.64 -2.96 -6.22
N SER A 150 1.88 -3.08 -7.31
CA SER A 150 0.77 -2.19 -7.63
C SER A 150 -0.56 -2.81 -7.21
N TYR A 151 -1.39 -2.02 -6.54
CA TYR A 151 -2.71 -2.36 -6.04
C TYR A 151 -3.75 -1.55 -6.80
N ARG A 152 -4.69 -2.24 -7.45
CA ARG A 152 -5.80 -1.59 -8.13
C ARG A 152 -6.71 -0.94 -7.08
N VAL A 153 -7.15 0.29 -7.36
CA VAL A 153 -8.19 0.97 -6.60
C VAL A 153 -9.40 1.19 -7.49
N ASN A 154 -10.57 0.77 -7.02
CA ASN A 154 -11.84 0.96 -7.67
C ASN A 154 -12.94 1.02 -6.60
N LEU A 155 -13.31 2.25 -6.21
CA LEU A 155 -14.26 2.58 -5.15
C LEU A 155 -15.72 2.39 -5.61
N ASN A 156 -16.01 1.21 -6.15
CA ASN A 156 -17.33 0.83 -6.61
C ASN A 156 -18.14 0.24 -5.46
N MET A 157 -19.27 0.85 -5.13
CA MET A 157 -20.11 0.43 -4.02
C MET A 157 -21.59 0.71 -4.30
N ILE A 158 -22.48 0.08 -3.53
CA ILE A 158 -23.92 0.32 -3.60
C ILE A 158 -24.23 1.56 -2.76
N GLY A 159 -24.87 2.56 -3.38
CA GLY A 159 -25.32 3.76 -2.68
C GLY A 159 -26.62 3.59 -1.90
N LEU A 160 -27.06 4.64 -1.21
CA LEU A 160 -28.37 4.74 -0.56
C LEU A 160 -29.53 4.66 -1.56
N ASP A 161 -29.27 4.95 -2.83
CA ASP A 161 -30.19 4.77 -3.95
C ASP A 161 -30.27 3.31 -4.45
N ASN A 162 -29.57 2.38 -3.81
CA ASN A 162 -29.44 0.97 -4.17
C ASN A 162 -28.84 0.72 -5.55
N ARG A 163 -28.05 1.67 -6.09
CA ARG A 163 -27.38 1.51 -7.38
C ARG A 163 -25.86 1.38 -7.21
N PRO A 164 -25.20 0.50 -7.98
CA PRO A 164 -23.74 0.43 -7.99
C PRO A 164 -23.17 1.67 -8.67
N GLN A 165 -22.25 2.35 -7.99
CA GLN A 165 -21.59 3.53 -8.51
C GLN A 165 -20.15 3.60 -7.98
N VAL A 166 -19.25 4.12 -8.81
CA VAL A 166 -17.92 4.55 -8.36
C VAL A 166 -17.99 5.94 -7.80
N LYS A 167 -17.52 6.09 -6.56
CA LYS A 167 -17.65 7.32 -5.77
C LYS A 167 -16.27 7.82 -5.36
N GLY A 168 -16.11 9.15 -5.34
CA GLY A 168 -14.94 9.79 -4.75
C GLY A 168 -15.02 9.83 -3.22
N LEU A 169 -13.90 10.11 -2.53
CA LEU A 169 -13.81 10.08 -1.06
C LEU A 169 -14.85 10.98 -0.39
N VAL A 170 -14.99 12.23 -0.85
CA VAL A 170 -15.97 13.20 -0.30
C VAL A 170 -17.40 12.69 -0.45
N GLN A 171 -17.72 12.08 -1.59
CA GLN A 171 -19.05 11.54 -1.85
C GLN A 171 -19.34 10.36 -0.91
N ILE A 172 -18.37 9.45 -0.74
CA ILE A 172 -18.48 8.29 0.17
C ILE A 172 -18.76 8.76 1.59
N LEU A 173 -17.96 9.70 2.12
CA LEU A 173 -18.11 10.20 3.49
C LEU A 173 -19.44 10.94 3.66
N SER A 174 -19.82 11.79 2.72
CA SER A 174 -21.09 12.53 2.75
C SER A 174 -22.30 11.61 2.81
N GLU A 175 -22.31 10.58 1.99
CA GLU A 175 -23.40 9.60 1.94
C GLU A 175 -23.44 8.72 3.18
N TRP A 176 -22.27 8.35 3.72
CA TRP A 176 -22.18 7.63 4.99
C TRP A 176 -22.69 8.49 6.16
N ILE A 177 -22.42 9.80 6.17
CA ILE A 177 -22.95 10.74 7.17
C ILE A 177 -24.48 10.79 7.10
N GLU A 178 -25.06 10.86 5.90
CA GLU A 178 -26.52 10.80 5.72
C GLU A 178 -27.12 9.51 6.28
N PHE A 179 -26.51 8.37 5.93
CA PHE A 179 -26.87 7.07 6.49
C PHE A 179 -26.81 7.07 8.02
N ARG A 180 -25.71 7.55 8.60
CA ARG A 180 -25.51 7.54 10.04
C ARG A 180 -26.50 8.45 10.77
N ARG A 181 -26.79 9.64 10.22
CA ARG A 181 -27.83 10.55 10.73
C ARG A 181 -29.21 9.89 10.75
N SER A 182 -29.57 9.17 9.68
CA SER A 182 -30.85 8.46 9.60
C SER A 182 -30.94 7.34 10.65
N THR A 183 -29.83 6.64 10.89
CA THR A 183 -29.74 5.53 11.85
C THR A 183 -29.85 6.03 13.30
N VAL A 184 -29.22 7.16 13.65
CA VAL A 184 -29.28 7.72 15.00
C VAL A 184 -30.65 8.32 15.34
N ARG A 185 -31.42 8.75 14.34
CA ARG A 185 -32.80 9.25 14.52
C ARG A 185 -33.83 8.14 14.72
N ARG A 186 -33.51 6.90 14.39
CA ARG A 186 -34.37 5.71 14.57
C ARG A 186 -34.11 5.08 15.92
#